data_AF-A0A0Q4FU23-F1
#
_entry.id   AF-A0A0Q4FU23-F1
#
_cell.length_a   1.000
_cell.length_b   1.000
_cell.length_c   1.000
_cell.angle_alpha   90.00
_cell.angle_beta   90.00
_cell.angle_gamma   90.00
#
_symmetry.space_group_name_H-M   'P 1'
#
loop_
_entity.id
_entity.type
_entity.pdbx_description
1 polymer ?
#
loop_
_entity_poly.entity_id
_entity_poly.type
_entity_poly.pdbx_seq_one_letter_code
_entity_poly.pdbx_strand_id
1 'polypeptide(L)'
;MTVDPDLLQDIEDLRGVYAEMAAARAQARGLDPVINFRGHAAAKEHAADRHGVIATRARRRGMDPDVMLAILAADRDLQARLRRRPSPAQLVKHLSAEAAAAISEDDAAQQALAVAQQAIARTARVRVARSAALRAFAA
;
A
#
# COMPACT_ATOMS: atom_id res chain seq x y z
N MET A 1 -12.42 17.88 0.01
CA MET A 1 -12.84 16.47 -0.07
C MET A 1 -14.01 16.28 0.88
N THR A 2 -15.23 16.18 0.35
CA THR A 2 -16.43 15.84 1.11
C THR A 2 -16.50 14.32 1.26
N VAL A 3 -16.63 13.82 2.49
CA VAL A 3 -16.81 12.40 2.74
C VAL A 3 -18.24 12.03 2.35
N ASP A 4 -18.42 10.92 1.64
CA ASP A 4 -19.74 10.41 1.24
C ASP A 4 -20.59 10.13 2.51
N PRO A 5 -21.71 10.83 2.72
CA PRO A 5 -22.54 10.67 3.91
C PRO A 5 -23.15 9.26 4.00
N ASP A 6 -23.41 8.63 2.87
CA ASP A 6 -24.02 7.30 2.85
C ASP A 6 -23.02 6.21 3.25
N LEU A 7 -21.74 6.40 2.90
CA LEU A 7 -20.65 5.54 3.35
C LEU A 7 -20.48 5.63 4.87
N LEU A 8 -20.64 6.82 5.45
CA LEU A 8 -20.58 7.00 6.89
C LEU A 8 -21.72 6.25 7.61
N GLN A 9 -22.92 6.30 7.05
CA GLN A 9 -24.06 5.53 7.58
C GLN A 9 -23.81 4.02 7.49
N ASP A 10 -23.33 3.52 6.34
CA ASP A 10 -22.98 2.11 6.18
C ASP A 10 -21.90 1.65 7.17
N ILE A 11 -20.90 2.50 7.43
CA ILE A 11 -19.87 2.23 8.44
C ILE A 11 -20.48 2.17 9.84
N GLU A 12 -21.41 3.07 10.17
CA GLU A 12 -22.06 3.08 11.48
C GLU A 12 -22.91 1.82 11.69
N ASP A 13 -23.71 1.45 10.70
CA ASP A 13 -24.56 0.25 10.71
C ASP A 13 -23.73 -1.04 10.82
N LEU A 14 -22.60 -1.12 10.12
CA LEU A 14 -21.77 -2.33 10.06
C LEU A 14 -20.83 -2.51 11.25
N ARG A 15 -20.68 -1.51 12.13
CA ARG A 15 -19.78 -1.63 13.29
C ARG A 15 -20.18 -2.72 14.26
N GLY A 16 -21.48 -2.85 14.54
CA GLY A 16 -22.00 -3.95 15.38
C GLY A 16 -21.67 -5.31 14.75
N VAL A 17 -21.94 -5.45 13.45
CA VAL A 17 -21.65 -6.66 12.67
C VAL A 17 -20.16 -7.01 12.69
N TYR A 18 -19.29 -6.01 12.53
CA TYR A 18 -17.85 -6.18 12.58
C TYR A 18 -17.38 -6.60 13.99
N ALA A 19 -17.93 -6.00 15.04
CA ALA A 19 -17.60 -6.35 16.42
C ALA A 19 -17.99 -7.80 16.75
N GLU A 20 -19.19 -8.23 16.34
CA GLU A 20 -19.64 -9.63 16.47
C GLU A 20 -18.73 -10.60 15.72
N MET A 21 -18.35 -10.25 14.48
CA MET A 21 -17.40 -11.03 13.69
C MET A 21 -16.04 -11.15 14.40
N ALA A 22 -15.51 -10.03 14.92
CA ALA A 22 -14.24 -10.00 15.62
C ALA A 22 -14.27 -10.83 16.90
N ALA A 23 -15.36 -10.74 17.67
CA ALA A 23 -15.59 -11.55 18.86
C ALA A 23 -15.65 -13.05 18.54
N ALA A 24 -16.39 -13.43 17.49
CA ALA A 24 -16.47 -14.83 17.04
C ALA A 24 -15.11 -15.37 16.58
N ARG A 25 -14.31 -14.56 15.88
CA ARG A 25 -12.92 -14.93 15.51
C ARG A 25 -12.03 -15.09 16.76
N ALA A 26 -12.18 -14.22 17.75
CA ALA A 26 -11.43 -14.32 19.01
C ALA A 26 -11.83 -15.57 19.80
N GLN A 27 -13.14 -15.88 19.85
CA GLN A 27 -13.65 -17.10 20.47
C GLN A 27 -13.10 -18.35 19.79
N ALA A 28 -13.12 -18.40 18.46
CA ALA A 28 -12.56 -19.52 17.71
C ALA A 28 -11.06 -19.72 18.05
N ARG A 29 -10.28 -18.64 18.17
CA ARG A 29 -8.85 -18.71 18.54
C ARG A 29 -8.62 -19.14 19.99
N GLY A 30 -9.53 -18.79 20.90
CA GLY A 30 -9.45 -19.16 22.32
C GLY A 30 -9.88 -20.60 22.62
N LEU A 31 -10.54 -21.26 21.67
CA LEU A 31 -10.94 -22.66 21.78
C LEU A 31 -9.86 -23.56 21.18
N ASP A 32 -9.44 -24.58 21.94
CA ASP A 32 -8.63 -25.66 21.37
C ASP A 32 -9.50 -26.45 20.37
N PRO A 33 -9.15 -26.49 19.08
CA PRO A 33 -9.94 -27.16 18.06
C PRO A 33 -9.98 -28.68 18.22
N VAL A 34 -9.02 -29.28 18.94
CA VAL A 34 -8.97 -30.72 19.22
C VAL A 34 -9.98 -31.08 20.31
N ILE A 35 -10.12 -30.21 21.31
CA ILE A 35 -11.00 -30.44 22.46
C ILE A 35 -12.43 -29.95 22.18
N ASN A 36 -12.58 -28.81 21.51
CA ASN A 36 -13.85 -28.13 21.28
C ASN A 36 -14.12 -27.90 19.78
N PHE A 37 -14.01 -28.96 18.99
CA PHE A 37 -14.21 -28.93 17.53
C PHE A 37 -15.54 -28.28 17.12
N ARG A 38 -16.65 -28.64 17.78
CA ARG A 38 -17.99 -28.08 17.46
C ARG A 38 -18.09 -26.59 17.76
N GLY A 39 -17.54 -26.15 18.90
CA GLY A 39 -17.54 -24.73 19.27
C GLY A 39 -16.65 -23.90 18.34
N HIS A 40 -15.49 -24.44 17.97
CA HIS A 40 -14.59 -23.81 17.00
C HIS A 40 -15.25 -23.69 15.61
N ALA A 41 -15.93 -24.74 15.13
CA ALA A 41 -16.66 -24.71 13.86
C ALA A 41 -17.79 -23.68 13.86
N ALA A 42 -18.62 -23.67 14.90
CA ALA A 42 -19.72 -22.71 15.03
C ALA A 42 -19.24 -21.26 15.08
N ALA A 43 -18.16 -20.98 15.82
CA ALA A 43 -17.58 -19.64 15.89
C ALA A 43 -17.00 -19.18 14.53
N LYS A 44 -16.41 -20.11 13.76
CA LYS A 44 -15.90 -19.82 12.41
C LYS A 44 -17.03 -19.56 11.41
N GLU A 45 -18.10 -20.35 11.47
CA GLU A 45 -19.30 -20.16 10.64
C GLU A 45 -19.95 -18.81 10.93
N HIS A 46 -20.16 -18.49 12.21
CA HIS A 46 -20.72 -17.19 12.61
C HIS A 46 -19.87 -16.01 12.11
N ALA A 47 -18.54 -16.10 12.19
CA ALA A 47 -17.66 -15.09 11.64
C ALA A 47 -17.76 -14.97 10.10
N ALA A 48 -17.95 -16.09 9.40
CA ALA A 48 -18.12 -16.10 7.95
C ALA A 48 -19.44 -15.46 7.51
N ASP A 49 -20.53 -15.70 8.23
CA ASP A 49 -21.84 -15.09 7.95
C ASP A 49 -21.77 -13.56 8.09
N ARG A 50 -21.19 -13.07 9.19
CA ARG A 50 -21.01 -11.63 9.42
C ARG A 50 -20.10 -10.99 8.38
N HIS A 51 -19.04 -11.69 7.97
CA HIS A 51 -18.21 -11.27 6.85
C HIS A 51 -19.02 -11.15 5.54
N GLY A 52 -19.92 -12.11 5.27
CA GLY A 52 -20.82 -12.06 4.11
C GLY A 52 -21.74 -10.84 4.08
N VAL A 53 -22.25 -10.41 5.24
CA VAL A 53 -23.04 -9.18 5.37
C VAL A 53 -22.22 -7.95 4.99
N ILE A 54 -21.00 -7.83 5.52
CA ILE A 54 -20.08 -6.72 5.22
C ILE A 54 -19.70 -6.71 3.73
N ALA A 55 -19.35 -7.87 3.18
CA ALA A 55 -18.96 -8.01 1.78
C ALA A 55 -20.10 -7.65 0.81
N THR A 56 -21.34 -8.01 1.15
CA THR A 56 -22.51 -7.64 0.35
C THR A 56 -22.72 -6.13 0.32
N ARG A 57 -22.57 -5.45 1.47
CA ARG A 57 -22.69 -3.99 1.53
C ARG A 57 -21.55 -3.30 0.78
N ALA A 58 -20.31 -3.77 0.95
CA ALA A 58 -19.15 -3.24 0.23
C ALA A 58 -19.35 -3.32 -1.30
N ARG A 59 -19.77 -4.47 -1.82
CA ARG A 59 -20.02 -4.66 -3.26
C ARG A 59 -21.13 -3.77 -3.81
N ARG A 60 -22.21 -3.56 -3.04
CA ARG A 60 -23.28 -2.62 -3.44
C ARG A 60 -22.78 -1.18 -3.63
N ARG A 61 -21.69 -0.82 -2.95
CA ARG A 61 -21.01 0.47 -3.08
C ARG A 61 -19.87 0.47 -4.12
N GLY A 62 -19.66 -0.63 -4.84
CA GLY A 62 -18.52 -0.78 -5.74
C GLY A 62 -17.17 -0.82 -5.01
N MET A 63 -17.17 -1.17 -3.72
CA MET A 63 -15.97 -1.24 -2.90
C MET A 63 -15.54 -2.69 -2.68
N ASP A 64 -14.23 -2.91 -2.58
CA ASP A 64 -13.68 -4.18 -2.16
C ASP A 64 -14.07 -4.50 -0.70
N PRO A 65 -14.61 -5.70 -0.40
CA PRO A 65 -14.89 -6.15 0.96
C PRO A 65 -13.73 -5.97 1.95
N ASP A 66 -12.49 -6.21 1.53
CA ASP A 66 -11.31 -6.09 2.38
C ASP A 66 -11.02 -4.64 2.73
N VAL A 67 -11.28 -3.71 1.79
CA VAL A 67 -11.19 -2.26 2.05
C VAL A 67 -12.25 -1.84 3.06
N MET A 68 -13.49 -2.31 2.92
CA MET A 68 -14.55 -2.02 3.90
C MET A 68 -14.20 -2.57 5.29
N LEU A 69 -13.65 -3.77 5.37
CA LEU A 69 -13.17 -4.34 6.63
C LEU A 69 -12.04 -3.54 7.26
N ALA A 70 -11.07 -3.07 6.47
CA ALA A 70 -10.01 -2.21 6.95
C ALA A 70 -10.56 -0.88 7.51
N ILE A 71 -11.58 -0.31 6.86
CA ILE A 71 -12.26 0.91 7.34
C ILE A 71 -13.00 0.66 8.65
N LEU A 72 -13.67 -0.49 8.80
CA LEU A 72 -14.37 -0.88 10.03
C LEU A 72 -13.39 -1.23 11.17
N ALA A 73 -12.24 -1.81 10.83
CA ALA A 73 -11.15 -2.10 11.76
C ALA A 73 -10.39 -0.85 12.21
N ALA A 74 -10.41 0.21 11.40
CA ALA A 74 -9.82 1.48 11.76
C ALA A 74 -10.54 2.08 12.97
N ASP A 75 -9.80 2.27 14.05
CA ASP A 75 -10.28 2.86 15.30
C ASP A 75 -11.00 4.20 15.04
N ARG A 76 -12.06 4.52 15.80
CA ARG A 76 -12.66 5.86 15.79
C ARG A 76 -11.60 6.93 16.06
N ASP A 77 -10.62 6.62 16.90
CA ASP A 77 -9.49 7.50 17.18
C ASP A 77 -8.54 7.61 15.99
N LEU A 78 -8.34 6.54 15.22
CA LEU A 78 -7.58 6.58 13.98
C LEU A 78 -8.31 7.44 12.93
N GLN A 79 -9.63 7.32 12.79
CA GLN A 79 -10.41 8.22 11.93
C GLN A 79 -10.38 9.67 12.41
N ALA A 80 -10.44 9.92 13.73
CA ALA A 80 -10.29 11.25 14.28
C ALA A 80 -8.89 11.82 14.00
N ARG A 81 -7.84 10.99 14.05
CA ARG A 81 -6.46 11.39 13.70
C ARG A 81 -6.26 11.60 12.20
N LEU A 82 -6.86 10.76 11.35
CA LEU A 82 -6.83 10.92 9.89
C LEU A 82 -7.60 12.18 9.43
N ARG A 83 -8.65 12.57 10.17
CA ARG A 83 -9.38 13.83 9.93
C ARG A 83 -8.67 15.07 10.46
N ARG A 84 -7.69 14.92 11.36
CA ARG A 84 -6.88 16.06 11.81
C ARG A 84 -5.94 16.46 10.68
N ARG A 85 -6.02 17.73 10.27
CA ARG A 85 -5.02 18.30 9.35
C ARG A 85 -3.63 18.09 9.96
N PRO A 86 -2.65 17.61 9.17
CA PRO A 86 -1.28 17.50 9.65
C PRO A 86 -0.82 18.87 10.12
N SER A 87 -0.08 18.92 11.23
CA SER A 87 0.46 20.19 11.71
C SER A 87 1.47 20.73 10.69
N PRO A 88 1.69 22.05 10.63
CA PRO A 88 2.70 22.63 9.77
C PRO A 88 4.09 21.98 9.96
N ALA A 89 4.44 21.62 11.20
CA ALA A 89 5.70 20.93 11.49
C ALA A 89 5.77 19.52 10.88
N GLN A 90 4.66 18.78 10.86
CA GLN A 90 4.59 17.46 10.23
C GLN A 90 4.70 17.56 8.71
N LEU A 91 4.05 18.56 8.11
CA LEU A 91 4.15 18.82 6.67
C LEU A 91 5.57 19.20 6.27
N VAL A 92 6.20 20.13 7.00
CA VAL A 92 7.59 20.52 6.75
C VAL A 92 8.52 19.31 6.85
N LYS A 93 8.39 18.49 7.90
CA LYS A 93 9.20 17.27 8.04
C LYS A 93 9.05 16.32 6.86
N HIS A 94 7.82 16.11 6.38
CA HIS A 94 7.55 15.22 5.25
C HIS A 94 8.14 15.78 3.95
N LEU A 95 7.86 17.05 3.64
CA LEU A 95 8.34 17.70 2.43
C LEU A 95 9.86 17.80 2.40
N SER A 96 10.51 18.02 3.55
CA SER A 96 11.98 18.00 3.65
C SER A 96 12.56 16.60 3.39
N ALA A 97 11.89 15.55 3.86
CA ALA A 97 12.33 14.17 3.60
C ALA A 97 12.15 13.79 2.11
N GLU A 98 11.02 14.18 1.51
CA GLU A 98 10.78 13.99 0.07
C GLU A 98 11.79 14.77 -0.79
N ALA A 99 12.08 16.02 -0.42
CA ALA A 99 13.08 16.82 -1.11
C ALA A 99 14.47 16.19 -1.02
N ALA A 100 14.87 15.68 0.14
CA ALA A 100 16.16 15.01 0.32
C ALA A 100 16.27 13.72 -0.52
N ALA A 101 15.18 12.94 -0.58
CA ALA A 101 15.13 11.74 -1.42
C ALA A 101 15.23 12.10 -2.92
N ALA A 102 14.48 13.11 -3.37
CA ALA A 102 14.51 13.57 -4.76
C ALA A 102 15.90 14.09 -5.17
N ILE A 103 16.59 14.82 -4.29
CA ILE A 103 17.97 15.26 -4.54
C ILE A 103 18.91 14.07 -4.68
N SER A 104 18.79 13.07 -3.79
CA SER A 104 19.62 11.86 -3.87
C SER A 104 19.37 11.06 -5.15
N GLU A 105 18.13 11.02 -5.65
CA GLU A 105 17.79 10.38 -6.92
C GLU A 105 18.37 11.15 -8.11
N ASP A 106 18.31 12.49 -8.10
CA ASP A 106 18.91 13.33 -9.14
C ASP A 106 20.44 13.17 -9.19
N ASP A 107 21.11 13.16 -8.03
CA ASP A 107 22.55 12.93 -7.94
C ASP A 107 22.95 11.57 -8.55
N ALA A 108 22.17 10.52 -8.26
CA ALA A 108 22.39 9.20 -8.85
C ALA A 108 22.18 9.21 -10.37
N ALA A 109 21.17 9.93 -10.87
CA ALA A 109 20.91 10.08 -12.30
C ALA A 109 22.03 10.86 -13.02
N GLN A 110 22.54 11.93 -12.41
CA GLN A 110 23.66 12.72 -12.94
C GLN A 110 24.94 11.88 -13.03
N GLN A 111 25.22 11.06 -12.01
CA GLN A 111 26.36 10.13 -12.04
C GLN A 111 26.22 9.09 -13.16
N ALA A 112 25.03 8.50 -13.31
CA ALA A 112 24.76 7.54 -14.39
C ALA A 112 24.94 8.18 -15.78
N LEU A 113 24.49 9.42 -15.95
CA LEU A 113 24.67 10.17 -17.20
C LEU A 113 26.15 10.42 -17.50
N ALA A 114 26.95 10.80 -16.50
CA ALA A 114 28.39 11.02 -16.66
C ALA A 114 29.11 9.73 -17.10
N VAL A 115 28.77 8.58 -16.51
CA VAL A 115 29.32 7.27 -16.91
C VAL A 115 28.93 6.94 -18.35
N ALA A 116 27.67 7.17 -18.74
CA ALA A 116 27.21 6.93 -20.11
C ALA A 116 27.96 7.80 -21.13
N GLN A 117 28.18 9.09 -20.82
CA GLN A 117 28.95 9.99 -21.69
C GLN A 117 30.40 9.54 -21.87
N GLN A 118 31.05 9.06 -20.81
CA GLN A 118 32.40 8.49 -20.89
C GLN A 118 32.45 7.24 -21.78
N ALA A 119 31.45 6.36 -21.66
CA ALA A 119 31.34 5.16 -22.50
C ALA A 119 31.14 5.50 -23.98
N ILE A 120 30.31 6.51 -24.29
CA ILE A 120 30.12 7.03 -25.65
C ILE A 120 31.44 7.57 -26.22
N ALA A 121 32.14 8.41 -25.47
CA ALA A 121 33.42 8.98 -25.90
C ALA A 121 34.48 7.89 -26.16
N ARG A 122 34.57 6.89 -25.29
CA ARG A 122 35.46 5.72 -25.49
C ARG A 122 35.12 4.97 -26.77
N THR A 123 33.84 4.70 -27.01
CA THR A 123 33.37 3.98 -28.21
C THR A 123 33.70 4.76 -29.49
N ALA A 124 33.54 6.08 -29.48
CA ALA A 124 33.92 6.93 -30.60
C ALA A 124 35.43 6.84 -30.90
N ARG A 125 36.29 6.91 -29.87
CA ARG A 125 37.75 6.74 -30.02
C ARG A 125 38.11 5.38 -30.61
N VAL A 126 37.50 4.30 -30.12
CA VAL A 126 37.73 2.94 -30.64
C VAL A 126 37.31 2.83 -32.11
N ARG A 127 36.17 3.41 -32.50
CA ARG A 127 35.75 3.44 -33.92
C ARG A 127 36.75 4.18 -34.79
N VAL A 128 37.21 5.35 -34.37
CA VAL A 128 38.21 6.13 -35.12
C VAL A 128 39.52 5.33 -35.27
N ALA A 129 40.01 4.74 -34.19
CA ALA A 129 41.21 3.90 -34.19
C ALA A 129 41.06 2.69 -35.13
N ARG A 130 39.92 1.99 -35.08
CA ARG A 130 39.61 0.89 -36.00
C ARG A 130 39.63 1.34 -37.46
N SER A 131 38.98 2.45 -37.79
CA SER A 131 38.95 2.98 -39.16
C SER A 131 40.33 3.45 -39.64
N ALA A 132 41.18 3.96 -38.75
CA ALA A 132 42.57 4.29 -39.08
C ALA A 132 43.39 3.02 -39.35
N ALA A 133 43.27 2.00 -38.51
CA ALA A 133 43.95 0.72 -38.69
C ALA A 133 43.55 0.04 -40.01
N LEU A 134 42.25 -0.04 -40.30
CA LEU A 134 41.77 -0.63 -41.57
C LEU A 134 42.33 0.09 -42.80
N ARG A 135 42.48 1.43 -42.75
CA ARG A 135 43.09 2.20 -43.85
C ARG A 135 44.59 1.94 -43.98
N ALA A 136 45.30 1.77 -42.86
CA ALA A 136 46.74 1.52 -42.87
C ALA A 136 47.11 0.12 -43.40
N PHE A 137 46.24 -0.88 -43.22
CA PHE A 137 46.48 -2.26 -43.65
C PHE A 137 45.81 -2.64 -44.99
N ALA A 138 45.03 -1.73 -45.58
CA ALA A 138 44.43 -1.92 -46.91
C ALA A 138 45.26 -1.26 -48.04
N ALA A 139 46.40 -0.65 -47.70
CA ALA A 139 47.42 -0.10 -48.61
C ALA A 139 48.61 -1.06 -48.69
#